data_AF-A0A8E5NJV5-F1
#
_entry.id   AF-A0A8E5NJV5-F1
#
_cell.length_a   1.000
_cell.length_b   1.000
_cell.length_c   1.000
_cell.angle_alpha   90.00
_cell.angle_beta   90.00
_cell.angle_gamma   90.00
#
_symmetry.space_group_name_H-M   'P 1'
#
loop_
_entity.id
_entity.type
_entity.pdbx_description
1 polymer ?
#
loop_
_entity_poly.entity_id
_entity_poly.type
_entity_poly.pdbx_seq_one_letter_code
_entity_poly.pdbx_strand_id
1 'polypeptide(L)'
;MFGLLFGLIIFVLLVLVISFFVSGLFNKVNGGGFSWGGPYECGFCSSSLSFNCFSFTYFSLLVFFVVFDLEISLLLNMPEQGLLFSNFVYYFAFLILLGVGFLGEVLWGYVRWGY
;
A
#
# COMPACT_ATOMS: atom_id res chain seq x y z
N MET A 1 19.66 28.39 -14.66
CA MET A 1 19.72 27.64 -15.94
C MET A 1 20.83 26.58 -15.94
N PHE A 2 22.09 26.93 -15.61
CA PHE A 2 23.20 25.96 -15.54
C PHE A 2 23.00 24.78 -14.56
N GLY A 3 22.39 25.01 -13.38
CA GLY A 3 22.11 23.93 -12.43
C GLY A 3 21.11 22.89 -12.95
N LEU A 4 20.12 23.29 -13.75
CA LEU A 4 19.17 22.37 -14.38
C LEU A 4 19.84 21.52 -15.46
N LEU A 5 20.75 22.11 -16.26
CA LEU A 5 21.54 21.37 -17.24
C LEU A 5 22.47 20.35 -16.57
N PHE A 6 23.12 20.73 -15.47
CA PHE A 6 23.96 19.80 -14.70
C PHE A 6 23.15 18.64 -14.10
N GLY A 7 21.96 18.93 -13.55
CA GLY A 7 21.04 17.92 -13.05
C GLY A 7 20.57 16.93 -14.13
N LEU A 8 20.24 17.44 -15.34
CA LEU A 8 19.86 16.59 -16.47
C LEU A 8 21.01 15.69 -16.93
N ILE A 9 22.25 16.19 -16.97
CA ILE A 9 23.42 15.40 -17.36
C ILE A 9 23.65 14.25 -16.38
N ILE A 10 23.55 14.51 -15.07
CA ILE A 10 23.71 13.47 -14.05
C ILE A 10 22.61 12.41 -14.16
N PHE A 11 21.36 12.84 -14.40
CA PHE A 11 20.24 11.92 -14.55
C PHE A 11 20.41 10.99 -15.76
N VAL A 12 20.81 11.53 -16.91
CA VAL A 12 21.06 10.74 -18.12
C VAL A 12 22.21 9.75 -17.91
N LEU A 13 23.29 10.16 -17.24
CA LEU A 13 24.41 9.26 -16.92
C LEU A 13 23.97 8.11 -16.02
N LEU A 14 23.18 8.38 -14.98
CA LEU A 14 22.67 7.34 -14.10
C LEU A 14 21.78 6.33 -14.85
N VAL A 15 20.89 6.81 -15.71
CA VAL A 15 20.01 5.94 -16.53
C VAL A 15 20.84 5.05 -17.46
N LEU A 16 21.88 5.58 -18.09
CA LEU A 16 22.76 4.80 -18.96
C LEU A 16 23.51 3.70 -18.19
N VAL A 17 24.06 4.02 -17.02
CA VAL A 17 24.76 3.03 -16.18
C VAL A 17 23.80 1.91 -15.76
N ILE A 18 22.59 2.25 -15.30
CA ILE A 18 21.60 1.25 -14.88
C ILE A 18 21.19 0.36 -16.07
N SER A 19 20.90 0.96 -17.23
CA SER A 19 20.51 0.21 -18.43
C SER A 19 21.60 -0.76 -18.92
N PHE A 20 22.87 -0.40 -18.73
CA PHE A 20 24.00 -1.25 -19.10
C PHE A 20 24.09 -2.51 -18.24
N PHE A 21 23.92 -2.39 -16.92
CA PHE A 21 23.95 -3.53 -16.00
C PHE A 21 22.70 -4.42 -16.08
N VAL A 22 21.54 -3.86 -16.44
CA VAL A 22 20.29 -4.62 -16.63
C VAL A 22 20.23 -5.28 -18.02
N SER A 23 21.13 -4.89 -18.93
CA SER A 23 21.14 -5.43 -20.30
C SER A 23 21.29 -6.95 -20.30
N GLY A 24 20.46 -7.60 -21.12
CA GLY A 24 20.47 -9.04 -21.33
C GLY A 24 21.77 -9.59 -21.95
N LEU A 25 22.75 -8.72 -22.26
CA LEU A 25 24.08 -9.12 -22.69
C LEU A 25 24.91 -9.71 -21.54
N PHE A 26 24.75 -9.22 -20.31
CA PHE A 26 25.42 -9.77 -19.11
C PHE A 26 24.57 -10.80 -18.39
N ASN A 27 23.25 -10.74 -18.55
CA ASN A 27 22.37 -11.77 -18.02
C ASN A 27 22.44 -12.99 -18.95
N LYS A 28 23.01 -14.10 -18.46
CA LYS A 28 23.02 -15.35 -19.23
C LYS A 28 21.56 -15.81 -19.38
N VAL A 29 20.94 -15.44 -20.51
CA VAL A 29 19.66 -16.00 -20.96
C VAL A 29 19.92 -17.45 -21.38
N ASN A 30 20.21 -18.31 -20.42
CA ASN A 30 19.89 -19.71 -20.59
C ASN A 30 18.38 -19.74 -20.79
N GLY A 31 17.91 -20.29 -21.92
CA GLY A 31 16.50 -20.54 -22.13
C GLY A 31 16.00 -21.35 -20.94
N GLY A 32 15.38 -20.67 -19.98
CA GLY A 32 14.94 -21.27 -18.74
C GLY A 32 14.02 -22.40 -19.11
N GLY A 33 14.42 -23.64 -18.78
CA GLY A 33 13.53 -24.78 -18.98
C GLY A 33 12.19 -24.51 -18.29
N PHE A 34 11.13 -25.16 -18.77
CA PHE A 34 9.76 -25.00 -18.26
C PHE A 34 9.66 -25.02 -16.71
N SER A 35 10.60 -25.71 -16.03
CA SER A 35 10.73 -25.75 -14.57
C SER A 35 11.14 -24.43 -13.88
N TRP A 36 11.87 -23.53 -14.56
CA TRP A 36 12.27 -22.23 -13.99
C TRP A 36 11.23 -21.13 -14.25
N GLY A 37 10.43 -21.28 -15.31
CA GLY A 37 9.37 -20.33 -15.67
C GLY A 37 7.97 -20.73 -15.18
N GLY A 38 7.82 -21.90 -14.56
CA GLY A 38 6.55 -22.41 -14.04
C GLY A 38 6.22 -21.90 -12.64
N PRO A 39 4.93 -21.93 -12.23
CA PRO A 39 4.54 -21.63 -10.86
C PRO A 39 5.19 -22.61 -9.87
N TYR A 40 5.55 -22.11 -8.69
CA TYR A 40 6.14 -22.94 -7.63
C TYR A 40 5.07 -23.83 -7.00
N GLU A 41 5.01 -25.08 -7.45
CA GLU A 41 4.04 -26.07 -6.98
C GLU A 41 4.73 -27.30 -6.37
N CYS A 42 5.99 -27.20 -5.96
CA CYS A 42 6.76 -28.33 -5.42
C CYS A 42 6.73 -29.60 -6.29
N GLY A 43 6.56 -29.47 -7.62
CA GLY A 43 6.53 -30.59 -8.57
C GLY A 43 5.15 -31.20 -8.86
N PHE A 44 4.06 -30.60 -8.37
CA PHE A 44 2.69 -30.99 -8.73
C PHE A 44 2.22 -30.37 -10.06
N CYS A 45 1.15 -30.91 -10.65
CA CYS A 45 0.59 -30.42 -11.92
C CYS A 45 -0.29 -29.18 -11.69
N SER A 46 0.01 -28.11 -12.42
CA SER A 46 -0.63 -26.79 -12.37
C SER A 46 -1.99 -26.73 -13.05
N SER A 47 -2.83 -27.73 -12.82
CA SER A 47 -4.18 -27.83 -13.38
C SER A 47 -5.26 -27.70 -12.31
N SER A 48 -4.96 -27.03 -11.19
CA SER A 48 -6.01 -26.59 -10.27
C SER A 48 -6.41 -25.16 -10.64
N LEU A 49 -7.71 -24.93 -10.85
CA LEU A 49 -8.24 -23.58 -10.83
C LEU A 49 -7.74 -22.90 -9.56
N SER A 50 -7.12 -21.73 -9.70
CA SER A 50 -6.86 -20.87 -8.55
C SER A 50 -8.21 -20.42 -8.02
N PHE A 51 -8.74 -21.19 -7.07
CA PHE A 51 -9.84 -20.73 -6.24
C PHE A 51 -9.31 -19.53 -5.49
N ASN A 52 -9.59 -18.34 -6.02
CA ASN A 52 -9.44 -17.11 -5.27
C ASN A 52 -10.55 -17.13 -4.21
N CYS A 53 -10.32 -17.89 -3.13
CA CYS A 53 -11.05 -17.76 -1.89
C CYS A 53 -10.61 -16.44 -1.25
N PHE A 54 -11.01 -15.33 -1.88
CA PHE A 54 -10.87 -14.03 -1.26
C PHE A 54 -11.80 -14.02 -0.05
N SER A 55 -11.21 -13.99 1.14
CA SER A 55 -12.00 -13.92 2.37
C SER A 55 -12.69 -12.56 2.46
N PHE A 56 -13.95 -12.56 2.85
CA PHE A 56 -14.72 -11.35 3.15
C PHE A 56 -14.05 -10.48 4.22
N THR A 57 -13.16 -11.04 5.04
CA THR A 57 -12.39 -10.30 6.04
C THR A 57 -11.46 -9.26 5.39
N TYR A 58 -10.80 -9.60 4.28
CA TYR A 58 -9.92 -8.66 3.57
C TYR A 58 -10.70 -7.54 2.90
N PHE A 59 -11.89 -7.86 2.36
CA PHE A 59 -12.78 -6.85 1.80
C PHE A 59 -13.20 -5.84 2.86
N SER A 60 -13.61 -6.33 4.03
CA SER A 60 -14.04 -5.48 5.15
C SER A 60 -12.92 -4.57 5.63
N LEU A 61 -11.71 -5.10 5.78
CA LEU A 61 -10.53 -4.30 6.16
C LEU A 61 -10.23 -3.18 5.17
N LEU A 62 -10.37 -3.44 3.86
CA LEU A 62 -10.13 -2.42 2.83
C LEU A 62 -11.15 -1.28 2.93
N VAL A 63 -12.43 -1.60 3.14
CA VAL A 63 -13.48 -0.57 3.31
C VAL A 63 -13.21 0.26 4.57
N PHE A 64 -12.88 -0.37 5.69
CA PHE A 64 -12.57 0.35 6.94
C PHE A 64 -11.33 1.22 6.82
N PHE A 65 -10.28 0.72 6.16
CA PHE A 65 -9.08 1.51 5.91
C PHE A 65 -9.39 2.81 5.16
N VAL A 66 -10.21 2.74 4.11
CA VAL A 66 -10.59 3.93 3.32
C VAL A 66 -11.41 4.92 4.15
N VAL A 67 -12.35 4.45 4.98
CA VAL A 67 -13.17 5.32 5.83
C VAL A 67 -12.32 5.99 6.90
N PHE A 68 -11.46 5.23 7.59
CA PHE A 68 -10.61 5.75 8.65
C PHE A 68 -9.54 6.74 8.13
N ASP A 69 -9.01 6.49 6.92
CA ASP A 69 -8.07 7.41 6.24
C ASP A 69 -8.73 8.75 5.89
N LEU A 70 -10.00 8.72 5.45
CA LEU A 70 -10.79 9.93 5.21
C LEU A 70 -11.02 10.70 6.52
N GLU A 71 -11.42 10.02 7.59
CA GLU A 71 -11.67 10.64 8.89
C GLU A 71 -10.41 11.28 9.50
N ILE A 72 -9.24 10.64 9.36
CA ILE A 72 -7.96 11.23 9.78
C ILE A 72 -7.60 12.44 8.90
N SER A 73 -7.83 12.36 7.59
CA SER A 73 -7.56 13.48 6.68
C SER A 73 -8.34 14.73 7.06
N LEU A 74 -9.56 14.59 7.59
CA LEU A 74 -10.35 15.71 8.11
C LEU A 74 -9.76 16.31 9.40
N LEU A 75 -9.08 15.51 10.23
CA LEU A 75 -8.40 15.96 11.44
C LEU A 75 -7.07 16.67 11.19
N LEU A 76 -6.50 16.57 9.98
CA LEU A 76 -5.20 17.17 9.65
C LEU A 76 -5.18 18.70 9.84
N ASN A 77 -6.32 19.37 9.70
CA ASN A 77 -6.43 20.82 9.91
C ASN A 77 -6.51 21.23 11.40
N MET A 78 -6.69 20.29 12.31
CA MET A 78 -6.76 20.57 13.76
C MET A 78 -5.48 21.20 14.33
N PRO A 79 -4.25 20.69 14.09
CA PRO A 79 -3.03 21.31 14.62
C PRO A 79 -2.74 22.70 14.06
N GLU A 80 -3.17 22.98 12.83
CA GLU A 80 -3.01 24.30 12.21
C GLU A 80 -3.93 25.36 12.84
N GLN A 81 -5.03 24.93 13.46
CA GLN A 81 -5.97 25.79 14.17
C GLN A 81 -5.60 25.83 15.66
N GLY A 82 -5.04 26.95 16.13
CA GLY A 82 -4.55 27.08 17.51
C GLY A 82 -5.59 26.78 18.60
N LEU A 83 -5.11 26.47 19.82
CA LEU A 83 -5.88 26.01 20.99
C LEU A 83 -7.07 26.89 21.43
N LEU A 84 -7.09 28.18 21.05
CA LEU A 84 -8.13 29.14 21.45
C LEU A 84 -9.29 29.25 20.45
N PHE A 85 -9.34 28.39 19.44
CA PHE A 85 -10.41 28.43 18.46
C PHE A 85 -11.72 27.82 19.00
N SER A 86 -12.86 28.49 18.77
CA SER A 86 -14.18 28.03 19.20
C SER A 86 -14.57 26.65 18.63
N ASN A 87 -13.88 26.18 17.58
CA ASN A 87 -14.15 24.91 16.92
C ASN A 87 -13.58 23.68 17.64
N PHE A 88 -12.78 23.87 18.70
CA PHE A 88 -12.17 22.75 19.44
C PHE A 88 -13.22 21.75 19.95
N VAL A 89 -14.39 22.23 20.37
CA VAL A 89 -15.50 21.37 20.84
C VAL A 89 -15.98 20.43 19.73
N TYR A 90 -16.04 20.88 18.48
CA TYR A 90 -16.46 20.04 17.35
C TYR A 90 -15.41 18.98 17.00
N TYR A 91 -14.12 19.32 17.01
CA TYR A 91 -13.05 18.34 16.81
C TYR A 91 -13.01 17.30 17.93
N PHE A 92 -13.24 17.71 19.17
CA PHE A 92 -13.29 16.79 20.31
C PHE A 92 -14.50 15.86 20.25
N ALA A 93 -15.68 16.39 19.88
CA ALA A 93 -16.87 15.59 19.64
C ALA A 93 -16.67 14.59 18.48
N PHE A 94 -15.99 15.02 17.41
CA PHE A 94 -15.64 14.16 16.28
C PHE A 94 -14.69 13.03 16.70
N LEU A 95 -13.65 13.32 17.49
CA LEU A 95 -12.73 12.31 18.04
C LEU A 95 -13.43 11.27 18.91
N ILE A 96 -14.39 11.69 19.75
CA ILE A 96 -15.19 10.76 20.55
C ILE A 96 -16.02 9.85 19.64
N LEU A 97 -16.67 10.41 18.62
CA LEU A 97 -17.48 9.65 17.68
C LEU A 97 -16.63 8.60 16.92
N LEU A 98 -15.44 8.99 16.49
CA LEU A 98 -14.45 8.13 15.85
C LEU A 98 -14.04 6.98 16.79
N GLY A 99 -13.74 7.29 18.05
CA GLY A 99 -13.37 6.31 19.06
C GLY A 99 -14.50 5.31 19.38
N VAL A 100 -15.75 5.77 19.46
CA VAL A 100 -16.92 4.91 19.67
C VAL A 100 -17.17 4.01 18.47
N GLY A 101 -17.06 4.54 17.25
CA GLY A 101 -17.20 3.78 16.01
C GLY A 101 -16.19 2.64 15.92
N PHE A 102 -14.91 2.95 16.17
CA PHE A 102 -13.84 1.96 16.18
C PHE A 102 -14.05 0.88 17.25
N LEU A 103 -14.41 1.26 18.48
CA LEU A 103 -14.71 0.29 19.54
C LEU A 103 -15.88 -0.64 19.17
N GLY A 104 -16.95 -0.09 18.58
CA GLY A 104 -18.08 -0.89 18.10
C GLY A 104 -17.66 -1.93 17.07
N GLU A 105 -16.81 -1.55 16.12
CA GLU A 105 -16.30 -2.45 15.08
C GLU A 105 -15.44 -3.59 15.66
N VAL A 106 -14.55 -3.28 16.60
CA VAL A 106 -13.73 -4.27 17.30
C VAL A 106 -14.61 -5.26 18.07
N LEU A 107 -15.66 -4.77 18.74
CA LEU A 107 -16.60 -5.61 19.48
C LEU A 107 -17.44 -6.52 18.57
N TRP A 108 -17.85 -6.05 17.40
CA TRP A 108 -18.54 -6.90 16.40
C TRP A 108 -17.62 -7.93 15.74
N GLY A 109 -16.31 -7.80 15.91
CA GLY A 109 -15.35 -8.82 15.49
C GLY A 109 -15.06 -8.82 13.99
N TYR A 110 -15.35 -7.73 13.28
CA TYR A 110 -14.97 -7.58 11.87
C TYR A 110 -13.44 -7.58 11.67
N VAL A 111 -12.68 -7.25 12.72
CA VAL A 111 -11.21 -7.26 12.75
C VAL A 111 -10.65 -8.56 13.35
N ARG A 112 -11.47 -9.59 13.58
CA ARG A 112 -10.94 -10.87 14.10
C ARG A 112 -10.28 -11.65 12.97
N TRP A 113 -8.97 -11.83 13.10
CA TRP A 113 -8.21 -12.79 12.30
C TRP A 113 -8.34 -14.16 12.97
N GLY A 114 -9.30 -14.95 12.49
CA GLY A 114 -9.36 -16.37 12.76
C GLY A 114 -8.59 -17.11 11.67
N TYR A 115 -7.65 -17.97 12.06
CA TYR A 115 -7.17 -19.06 11.21
C TYR A 115 -8.30 -20.05 10.98
#